data_AF-A0A1H3I2W2-F1
#
_entry.id   AF-A0A1H3I2W2-F1
#
_cell.length_a   1.000
_cell.length_b   1.000
_cell.length_c   1.000
_cell.angle_alpha   90.00
_cell.angle_beta   90.00
_cell.angle_gamma   90.00
#
_symmetry.space_group_name_H-M   'P 1'
#
loop_
_entity.id
_entity.type
_entity.pdbx_description
1 polymer ?
#
loop_
_entity_poly.entity_id
_entity_poly.type
_entity_poly.pdbx_seq_one_letter_code
_entity_poly.pdbx_strand_id
1 'polypeptide(L)'
;MTQAGPVTRNRYERERAARQSAERLLEAKSRELFEANQRLMQQAQALELAVTERTREAEEAAQARAQAEAANDAKSSFLASMSHEIRTPLHGVLGMMSALDSTALTNEQRDLLEVMKEAGYVLRTVVNDILDLSKIEAGQLELSNAAFYLPNVLKSLKQHFGLSASAKGLTLLFDTDASCERWLFGDEFRLRQVFGNLLSNAVKFTAHGTILLKARVRQEAGGVYGLDVLVEDTGLGLSAFARDGLFKPFAQADPKIAHRFGGSGLGLTITRRICHLMGGAITLDGEEGKGTVAEFQVRLKSAEPPEARTHCADLASAEALLEARNWTILVVDDSAVNRKVVTQYLKRYKLTVLEAEDGVNAVDLWRRAKPDFILMDINMPVMGGIAAALRIREEAIERAEPRVPIVALTANAMSHQVNDYLDAGLDAHIAKPVGRAELVRVIGSFLSQRVSRA
;
A
#
# COMPACT_ATOMS: atom_id res chain seq x y z
N MET A 1 -65.29 -80.65 59.18
CA MET A 1 -64.64 -80.65 57.84
C MET A 1 -64.75 -79.22 57.34
N THR A 2 -63.68 -78.43 57.20
CA THR A 2 -62.57 -78.64 56.27
C THR A 2 -61.29 -77.95 56.77
N GLN A 3 -60.15 -78.54 56.46
CA GLN A 3 -58.80 -78.20 56.88
C GLN A 3 -58.33 -76.81 56.39
N ALA A 4 -57.63 -76.07 57.23
CA ALA A 4 -56.64 -75.07 56.81
C ALA A 4 -55.33 -75.36 57.56
N GLY A 5 -54.36 -75.89 56.81
CA GLY A 5 -53.07 -76.39 57.30
C GLY A 5 -52.04 -75.29 57.65
N PRO A 6 -50.77 -75.70 57.88
CA PRO A 6 -49.74 -74.94 58.58
C PRO A 6 -49.09 -73.87 57.68
N VAL A 7 -49.74 -72.72 57.51
CA VAL A 7 -49.23 -71.65 56.62
C VAL A 7 -48.37 -70.59 57.36
N THR A 8 -48.33 -70.62 58.69
CA THR A 8 -47.74 -69.53 59.49
C THR A 8 -46.21 -69.56 59.61
N ARG A 9 -45.56 -70.73 59.54
CA ARG A 9 -44.09 -70.83 59.73
C ARG A 9 -43.29 -70.55 58.45
N ASN A 10 -43.71 -71.11 57.31
CA ASN A 10 -43.06 -70.87 56.00
C ASN A 10 -43.19 -69.42 55.52
N ARG A 11 -44.30 -68.75 55.85
CA ARG A 11 -44.51 -67.34 55.51
C ARG A 11 -43.61 -66.43 56.35
N TYR A 12 -43.50 -66.72 57.65
CA TYR A 12 -42.61 -66.02 58.59
C TYR A 12 -41.13 -66.21 58.25
N GLU A 13 -40.70 -67.42 57.88
CA GLU A 13 -39.32 -67.67 57.47
C GLU A 13 -38.96 -67.00 56.13
N ARG A 14 -39.89 -66.98 55.16
CA ARG A 14 -39.73 -66.21 53.91
C ARG A 14 -39.62 -64.71 54.16
N GLU A 15 -40.46 -64.17 55.05
CA GLU A 15 -40.47 -62.75 55.39
C GLU A 15 -39.20 -62.34 56.15
N ARG A 16 -38.73 -63.20 57.08
CA ARG A 16 -37.46 -63.01 57.79
C ARG A 16 -36.25 -63.09 56.85
N ALA A 17 -36.24 -64.05 55.92
CA ALA A 17 -35.19 -64.17 54.91
C ALA A 17 -35.19 -62.99 53.93
N ALA A 18 -36.36 -62.53 53.49
CA ALA A 18 -36.51 -61.36 52.63
C ALA A 18 -36.02 -60.08 53.35
N ARG A 19 -36.33 -59.93 54.64
CA ARG A 19 -35.88 -58.80 55.46
C ARG A 19 -34.36 -58.80 55.65
N GLN A 20 -33.77 -59.97 55.93
CA GLN A 20 -32.31 -60.12 56.00
C GLN A 20 -31.62 -59.90 54.65
N SER A 21 -32.23 -60.32 53.53
CA SER A 21 -31.69 -60.02 52.19
C SER A 21 -31.78 -58.55 51.86
N ALA A 22 -32.88 -57.89 52.27
CA ALA A 22 -33.07 -56.45 52.06
C ALA A 22 -32.06 -55.65 52.90
N GLU A 23 -31.84 -56.00 54.17
CA GLU A 23 -30.81 -55.38 55.03
C GLU A 23 -29.41 -55.53 54.43
N ARG A 24 -29.04 -56.73 53.98
CA ARG A 24 -27.73 -56.95 53.32
C ARG A 24 -27.59 -56.15 52.03
N LEU A 25 -28.65 -56.04 51.24
CA LEU A 25 -28.63 -55.25 49.99
C LEU A 25 -28.50 -53.75 50.29
N LEU A 26 -29.16 -53.26 51.35
CA LEU A 26 -29.10 -51.88 51.80
C LEU A 26 -27.72 -51.52 52.36
N GLU A 27 -27.12 -52.41 53.16
CA GLU A 27 -25.74 -52.25 53.63
C GLU A 27 -24.73 -52.24 52.47
N ALA A 28 -24.89 -53.15 51.49
CA ALA A 28 -24.05 -53.19 50.30
C ALA A 28 -24.19 -51.90 49.47
N LYS A 29 -25.42 -51.43 49.24
CA LYS A 29 -25.68 -50.16 48.53
C LYS A 29 -25.17 -48.95 49.30
N SER A 30 -25.30 -48.93 50.62
CA SER A 30 -24.78 -47.85 51.47
C SER A 30 -23.26 -47.77 51.41
N ARG A 31 -22.55 -48.91 51.37
CA ARG A 31 -21.09 -48.95 51.17
C ARG A 31 -20.71 -48.46 49.78
N GLU A 32 -21.38 -48.93 48.74
CA GLU A 32 -21.12 -48.52 47.35
C GLU A 32 -21.32 -47.01 47.15
N LEU A 33 -22.41 -46.45 47.72
CA LEU A 33 -22.67 -45.01 47.74
C LEU A 33 -21.59 -44.25 48.49
N PHE A 34 -21.15 -44.73 49.65
CA PHE A 34 -20.09 -44.10 50.44
C PHE A 34 -18.76 -44.04 49.67
N GLU A 35 -18.36 -45.16 49.03
CA GLU A 35 -17.16 -45.22 48.22
C GLU A 35 -17.24 -44.35 46.95
N ALA A 36 -18.40 -44.29 46.30
CA ALA A 36 -18.62 -43.42 45.15
C ALA A 36 -18.56 -41.93 45.55
N ASN A 37 -19.12 -41.57 46.70
CA ASN A 37 -19.12 -40.19 47.21
C ASN A 37 -17.70 -39.76 47.62
N GLN A 38 -16.92 -40.66 48.24
CA GLN A 38 -15.49 -40.40 48.51
C GLN A 38 -14.70 -40.18 47.22
N ARG A 39 -14.91 -41.01 46.19
CA ARG A 39 -14.25 -40.83 44.88
C ARG A 39 -14.63 -39.51 44.21
N LEU A 40 -15.90 -39.13 44.27
CA LEU A 40 -16.39 -37.84 43.77
C LEU A 40 -15.76 -36.67 44.51
N MET A 41 -15.66 -36.72 45.84
CA MET A 41 -14.99 -35.68 46.63
C MET A 41 -13.50 -35.54 46.28
N GLN A 42 -12.80 -36.66 46.10
CA GLN A 42 -11.40 -36.65 45.67
C GLN A 42 -11.23 -36.06 44.26
N GLN A 43 -12.11 -36.43 43.31
CA GLN A 43 -12.10 -35.86 41.97
C GLN A 43 -12.45 -34.37 41.97
N ALA A 44 -13.42 -33.94 42.77
CA ALA A 44 -13.79 -32.54 42.89
C ALA A 44 -12.63 -31.70 43.44
N GLN A 45 -11.94 -32.16 44.49
CA GLN A 45 -10.75 -31.49 45.02
C GLN A 45 -9.60 -31.44 44.01
N ALA A 46 -9.35 -32.55 43.30
CA ALA A 46 -8.31 -32.57 42.27
C ALA A 46 -8.64 -31.61 41.11
N LEU A 47 -9.91 -31.50 40.74
CA LEU A 47 -10.37 -30.57 39.70
C LEU A 47 -10.26 -29.12 40.16
N GLU A 48 -10.64 -28.80 41.40
CA GLU A 48 -10.48 -27.46 41.97
C GLU A 48 -9.02 -27.02 41.99
N LEU A 49 -8.10 -27.90 42.41
CA LEU A 49 -6.66 -27.67 42.35
C LEU A 49 -6.17 -27.42 40.92
N ALA A 50 -6.59 -28.25 39.96
CA ALA A 50 -6.21 -28.09 38.56
C ALA A 50 -6.76 -26.79 37.94
N VAL A 51 -7.97 -26.38 38.31
CA VAL A 51 -8.57 -25.12 37.86
C VAL A 51 -7.83 -23.93 38.46
N THR A 52 -7.51 -23.96 39.75
CA THR A 52 -6.76 -22.87 40.40
C THR A 52 -5.36 -22.72 39.82
N GLU A 53 -4.64 -23.82 39.59
CA GLU A 53 -3.34 -23.77 38.92
C GLU A 53 -3.44 -23.19 37.51
N ARG A 54 -4.36 -23.69 36.68
CA ARG A 54 -4.55 -23.15 35.32
C ARG A 54 -4.95 -21.68 35.31
N THR A 55 -5.77 -21.26 36.26
CA THR A 55 -6.19 -19.86 36.36
C THR A 55 -5.00 -18.97 36.70
N ARG A 56 -4.16 -19.41 37.66
CA ARG A 56 -2.92 -18.72 38.02
C ARG A 56 -1.95 -18.62 36.83
N GLU A 57 -1.72 -19.72 36.12
CA GLU A 57 -0.88 -19.74 34.91
C GLU A 57 -1.44 -18.81 33.81
N ALA A 58 -2.76 -18.80 33.62
CA ALA A 58 -3.42 -17.92 32.65
C ALA A 58 -3.28 -16.44 33.03
N GLU A 59 -3.40 -16.10 34.32
CA GLU A 59 -3.20 -14.74 34.82
C GLU A 59 -1.75 -14.28 34.67
N GLU A 60 -0.77 -15.13 35.01
CA GLU A 60 0.66 -14.85 34.80
C GLU A 60 0.97 -14.63 33.32
N ALA A 61 0.45 -15.50 32.45
CA ALA A 61 0.60 -15.37 31.00
C ALA A 61 -0.06 -14.09 30.47
N ALA A 62 -1.25 -13.74 30.98
CA ALA A 62 -1.96 -12.51 30.60
C ALA A 62 -1.21 -11.25 31.03
N GLN A 63 -0.65 -11.23 32.24
CA GLN A 63 0.18 -10.12 32.71
C GLN A 63 1.47 -9.97 31.90
N ALA A 64 2.18 -11.06 31.64
CA ALA A 64 3.38 -11.05 30.81
C ALA A 64 3.08 -10.55 29.38
N ARG A 65 1.95 -10.99 28.81
CA ARG A 65 1.49 -10.52 27.49
C ARG A 65 1.15 -9.03 27.49
N ALA A 66 0.42 -8.55 28.50
CA ALA A 66 0.06 -7.14 28.61
C ALA A 66 1.30 -6.23 28.75
N GLN A 67 2.31 -6.66 29.52
CA GLN A 67 3.59 -5.94 29.61
C GLN A 67 4.33 -5.92 28.27
N ALA A 68 4.35 -7.04 27.53
CA ALA A 68 4.98 -7.13 26.22
C ALA A 68 4.27 -6.24 25.18
N GLU A 69 2.94 -6.23 25.16
CA GLU A 69 2.13 -5.38 24.28
C GLU A 69 2.36 -3.89 24.61
N ALA A 70 2.31 -3.50 25.89
CA ALA A 70 2.57 -2.12 26.31
C ALA A 70 3.98 -1.62 25.95
N ALA A 71 4.99 -2.48 26.09
CA ALA A 71 6.36 -2.15 25.67
C ALA A 71 6.48 -1.97 24.15
N ASN A 72 5.78 -2.80 23.37
CA ASN A 72 5.76 -2.69 21.91
C ASN A 72 5.04 -1.43 21.44
N ASP A 73 3.92 -1.07 22.08
CA ASP A 73 3.19 0.16 21.80
C ASP A 73 4.02 1.40 22.11
N ALA A 74 4.71 1.41 23.26
CA ALA A 74 5.62 2.49 23.63
C ALA A 74 6.77 2.64 22.63
N LYS A 75 7.40 1.52 22.21
CA LYS A 75 8.44 1.49 21.17
C LYS A 75 7.92 2.07 19.85
N SER A 76 6.71 1.70 19.46
CA SER A 76 6.09 2.13 18.20
C SER A 76 5.74 3.61 18.21
N SER A 77 5.14 4.10 19.31
CA SER A 77 4.83 5.51 19.51
C SER A 77 6.10 6.37 19.51
N PHE A 78 7.17 5.90 20.16
CA PHE A 78 8.46 6.59 20.16
C PHE A 78 9.02 6.73 18.75
N LEU A 79 9.03 5.63 17.97
CA LEU A 79 9.54 5.64 16.60
C LEU A 79 8.65 6.50 15.67
N ALA A 80 7.34 6.50 15.86
CA ALA A 80 6.42 7.37 15.12
C ALA A 80 6.69 8.86 15.39
N SER A 81 6.95 9.25 16.64
CA SER A 81 7.32 10.63 16.99
C SER A 81 8.68 11.00 16.38
N MET A 82 9.67 10.13 16.56
CA MET A 82 11.01 10.31 15.97
C MET A 82 10.96 10.41 14.45
N SER A 83 10.03 9.73 13.78
CA SER A 83 9.83 9.90 12.34
C SER A 83 9.59 11.35 11.97
N HIS A 84 8.67 12.02 12.64
CA HIS A 84 8.28 13.38 12.28
C HIS A 84 9.42 14.36 12.62
N GLU A 85 10.12 14.11 13.72
CA GLU A 85 11.28 14.88 14.14
C GLU A 85 12.51 14.68 13.24
N ILE A 86 12.68 13.51 12.62
CA ILE A 86 13.74 13.25 11.63
C ILE A 86 13.33 13.73 10.23
N ARG A 87 12.06 13.56 9.85
CA ARG A 87 11.57 13.91 8.50
C ARG A 87 11.59 15.41 8.25
N THR A 88 11.25 16.22 9.25
CA THR A 88 11.17 17.68 9.13
C THR A 88 12.53 18.31 8.80
N PRO A 89 13.62 18.08 9.56
CA PRO A 89 14.94 18.62 9.21
C PRO A 89 15.47 18.02 7.90
N LEU A 90 15.20 16.74 7.62
CA LEU A 90 15.62 16.12 6.36
C LEU A 90 14.94 16.75 5.13
N HIS A 91 13.65 17.05 5.21
CA HIS A 91 12.95 17.82 4.17
C HIS A 91 13.50 19.23 4.04
N GLY A 92 13.84 19.89 5.16
CA GLY A 92 14.50 21.19 5.13
C GLY A 92 15.82 21.16 4.37
N VAL A 93 16.68 20.18 4.68
CA VAL A 93 17.99 20.00 4.02
C VAL A 93 17.81 19.68 2.53
N LEU A 94 16.93 18.75 2.16
CA LEU A 94 16.64 18.43 0.76
C LEU A 94 16.02 19.62 0.01
N GLY A 95 15.19 20.43 0.70
CA GLY A 95 14.63 21.66 0.18
C GLY A 95 15.70 22.71 -0.10
N MET A 96 16.63 22.92 0.84
CA MET A 96 17.80 23.80 0.66
C MET A 96 18.70 23.33 -0.49
N MET A 97 18.95 22.03 -0.59
CA MET A 97 19.70 21.44 -1.71
C MET A 97 18.99 21.66 -3.04
N SER A 98 17.66 21.54 -3.08
CA SER A 98 16.87 21.79 -4.29
C SER A 98 16.83 23.27 -4.66
N ALA A 99 16.79 24.17 -3.67
CA ALA A 99 16.92 25.61 -3.89
C ALA A 99 18.30 25.97 -4.43
N LEU A 100 19.38 25.40 -3.88
CA LEU A 100 20.74 25.59 -4.38
C LEU A 100 20.91 25.13 -5.83
N ASP A 101 20.26 24.03 -6.21
CA ASP A 101 20.31 23.49 -7.57
C ASP A 101 19.73 24.46 -8.62
N SER A 102 18.83 25.35 -8.20
CA SER A 102 18.24 26.40 -9.03
C SER A 102 19.12 27.65 -9.19
N THR A 103 20.26 27.71 -8.49
CA THR A 103 21.21 28.82 -8.55
C THR A 103 22.34 28.58 -9.55
N ALA A 104 23.13 29.61 -9.85
CA ALA A 104 24.33 29.47 -10.67
C ALA A 104 25.42 28.71 -9.89
N LEU A 105 25.63 27.43 -10.25
CA LEU A 105 26.64 26.55 -9.66
C LEU A 105 27.75 26.25 -10.69
N THR A 106 28.98 26.08 -10.22
CA THR A 106 30.06 25.50 -11.02
C THR A 106 29.81 24.01 -11.24
N ASN A 107 30.50 23.40 -12.21
CA ASN A 107 30.37 21.95 -12.47
C ASN A 107 30.74 21.12 -11.24
N GLU A 108 31.84 21.44 -10.54
CA GLU A 108 32.24 20.77 -9.29
C GLU A 108 31.18 20.93 -8.18
N GLN A 109 30.56 22.11 -8.06
CA GLN A 109 29.50 22.32 -7.07
C GLN A 109 28.24 21.54 -7.40
N ARG A 110 27.90 21.40 -8.69
CA ARG A 110 26.76 20.60 -9.14
C ARG A 110 26.99 19.11 -8.87
N ASP A 111 28.17 18.59 -9.15
CA ASP A 111 28.52 17.19 -8.87
C ASP A 111 28.44 16.90 -7.35
N LEU A 112 28.97 17.80 -6.51
CA LEU A 112 28.85 17.69 -5.06
C LEU A 112 27.40 17.73 -4.59
N LEU A 113 26.58 18.62 -5.18
CA LEU A 113 25.17 18.76 -4.84
C LEU A 113 24.35 17.51 -5.24
N GLU A 114 24.68 16.90 -6.37
CA GLU A 114 24.05 15.66 -6.82
C GLU A 114 24.35 14.51 -5.86
N VAL A 115 25.61 14.33 -5.46
CA VAL A 115 26.01 13.35 -4.44
C VAL A 115 25.30 13.59 -3.11
N MET A 116 25.22 14.86 -2.67
CA MET A 116 24.51 15.22 -1.44
C MET A 116 23.00 14.92 -1.51
N LYS A 117 22.35 15.22 -2.63
CA LYS A 117 20.94 14.88 -2.87
C LYS A 117 20.71 13.38 -2.84
N GLU A 118 21.56 12.61 -3.52
CA GLU A 118 21.48 11.15 -3.54
C GLU A 118 21.60 10.57 -2.12
N ALA A 119 22.59 11.03 -1.35
CA ALA A 119 22.75 10.64 0.06
C ALA A 119 21.52 10.99 0.92
N GLY A 120 20.94 12.18 0.73
CA GLY A 120 19.72 12.61 1.44
C GLY A 120 18.49 11.77 1.07
N TYR A 121 18.33 11.39 -0.20
CA TYR A 121 17.25 10.50 -0.63
C TYR A 121 17.42 9.07 -0.09
N VAL A 122 18.65 8.54 -0.08
CA VAL A 122 18.97 7.25 0.53
C VAL A 122 18.62 7.27 2.02
N LEU A 123 19.03 8.32 2.75
CA LEU A 123 18.70 8.45 4.18
C LEU A 123 17.19 8.51 4.41
N ARG A 124 16.46 9.25 3.57
CA ARG A 124 14.99 9.33 3.64
C ARG A 124 14.35 7.95 3.48
N THR A 125 14.83 7.15 2.54
CA THR A 125 14.36 5.78 2.32
C THR A 125 14.64 4.91 3.55
N VAL A 126 15.85 4.95 4.10
CA VAL A 126 16.21 4.17 5.30
C VAL A 126 15.34 4.53 6.50
N VAL A 127 15.11 5.83 6.73
CA VAL A 127 14.24 6.29 7.81
C VAL A 127 12.81 5.76 7.60
N ASN A 128 12.27 5.90 6.39
CA ASN A 128 10.93 5.39 6.09
C ASN A 128 10.85 3.86 6.24
N ASP A 129 11.87 3.11 5.84
CA ASP A 129 11.92 1.65 5.99
C ASP A 129 11.89 1.22 7.46
N ILE A 130 12.67 1.88 8.32
CA ILE A 130 12.69 1.60 9.76
C ILE A 130 11.31 1.83 10.37
N LEU A 131 10.62 2.88 9.93
CA LEU A 131 9.30 3.22 10.43
C LEU A 131 8.23 2.27 9.92
N ASP A 132 8.28 1.89 8.65
CA ASP A 132 7.40 0.87 8.10
C ASP A 132 7.60 -0.45 8.85
N LEU A 133 8.85 -0.87 9.11
CA LEU A 133 9.13 -2.06 9.93
C LEU A 133 8.54 -1.92 11.35
N SER A 134 8.69 -0.76 11.98
CA SER A 134 8.18 -0.52 13.34
C SER A 134 6.66 -0.59 13.40
N LYS A 135 5.97 0.03 12.44
CA LYS A 135 4.50 -0.05 12.31
C LYS A 135 4.03 -1.48 12.02
N ILE A 136 4.81 -2.23 11.25
CA ILE A 136 4.55 -3.64 10.96
C ILE A 136 4.64 -4.50 12.22
N GLU A 137 5.70 -4.33 13.03
CA GLU A 137 5.88 -5.04 14.31
C GLU A 137 4.78 -4.71 15.31
N ALA A 138 4.26 -3.47 15.26
CA ALA A 138 3.15 -2.99 16.07
C ALA A 138 1.77 -3.48 15.60
N GLY A 139 1.66 -4.06 14.41
CA GLY A 139 0.36 -4.36 13.78
C GLY A 139 -0.43 -3.11 13.35
N GLN A 140 0.20 -1.93 13.31
CA GLN A 140 -0.41 -0.63 12.99
C GLN A 140 -0.33 -0.26 11.51
N LEU A 141 0.14 -1.16 10.64
CA LEU A 141 0.19 -0.89 9.20
C LEU A 141 -1.20 -1.07 8.58
N GLU A 142 -1.90 0.04 8.36
CA GLU A 142 -3.18 0.06 7.67
C GLU A 142 -3.00 0.22 6.16
N LEU A 143 -3.83 -0.50 5.38
CA LEU A 143 -3.87 -0.38 3.92
C LEU A 143 -4.80 0.76 3.52
N SER A 144 -4.30 1.69 2.72
CA SER A 144 -5.08 2.79 2.15
C SER A 144 -5.67 2.33 0.82
N ASN A 145 -6.85 1.71 0.86
CA ASN A 145 -7.46 1.14 -0.34
C ASN A 145 -8.16 2.23 -1.19
N ALA A 146 -7.79 2.30 -2.47
CA ALA A 146 -8.40 3.17 -3.46
C ALA A 146 -8.54 2.45 -4.80
N ALA A 147 -9.41 2.96 -5.67
CA ALA A 147 -9.50 2.48 -7.06
C ALA A 147 -8.32 3.01 -7.88
N PHE A 148 -7.59 2.11 -8.53
CA PHE A 148 -6.46 2.45 -9.41
C PHE A 148 -6.47 1.62 -10.68
N TYR A 149 -5.80 2.14 -11.72
CA TYR A 149 -5.66 1.47 -13.01
C TYR A 149 -4.28 0.80 -13.12
N LEU A 150 -4.23 -0.52 -13.09
CA LEU A 150 -2.97 -1.28 -13.04
C LEU A 150 -1.98 -0.95 -14.18
N PRO A 151 -2.42 -0.74 -15.44
CA PRO A 151 -1.51 -0.37 -16.52
C PRO A 151 -0.77 0.95 -16.30
N ASN A 152 -1.36 1.91 -15.58
CA ASN A 152 -0.68 3.16 -15.24
C ASN A 152 0.48 2.92 -14.27
N VAL A 153 0.29 2.01 -13.31
CA VAL A 153 1.34 1.59 -12.38
C VAL A 153 2.49 0.93 -13.13
N LEU A 154 2.19 -0.08 -13.96
CA LEU A 154 3.20 -0.82 -14.73
C LEU A 154 3.96 0.08 -15.71
N LYS A 155 3.26 1.00 -16.39
CA LYS A 155 3.88 1.97 -17.30
C LYS A 155 4.83 2.92 -16.58
N SER A 156 4.41 3.44 -15.42
CA SER A 156 5.22 4.32 -14.60
C SER A 156 6.50 3.62 -14.11
N LEU A 157 6.38 2.37 -13.66
CA LEU A 157 7.53 1.53 -13.28
C LEU A 157 8.49 1.30 -14.46
N LYS A 158 7.95 0.95 -15.63
CA LYS A 158 8.76 0.75 -16.85
C LYS A 158 9.55 2.00 -17.23
N GLN A 159 8.93 3.18 -17.14
CA GLN A 159 9.60 4.45 -17.44
C GLN A 159 10.70 4.77 -16.43
N HIS A 160 10.40 4.62 -15.13
CA HIS A 160 11.32 4.94 -14.06
C HIS A 160 12.57 4.04 -14.09
N PHE A 161 12.37 2.72 -14.07
CA PHE A 161 13.48 1.76 -14.07
C PHE A 161 14.13 1.57 -15.44
N GLY A 162 13.44 1.93 -16.53
CA GLY A 162 14.00 1.90 -17.87
C GLY A 162 15.18 2.85 -18.04
N LEU A 163 15.11 4.05 -17.44
CA LEU A 163 16.23 5.01 -17.43
C LEU A 163 17.42 4.44 -16.66
N SER A 164 17.20 3.91 -15.45
CA SER A 164 18.26 3.32 -14.62
C SER A 164 18.90 2.08 -15.26
N ALA A 165 18.09 1.23 -15.88
CA ALA A 165 18.56 0.05 -16.61
C ALA A 165 19.39 0.47 -17.83
N SER A 166 18.89 1.42 -18.63
CA SER A 166 19.59 1.92 -19.82
C SER A 166 20.93 2.58 -19.47
N ALA A 167 21.02 3.30 -18.35
CA ALA A 167 22.27 3.90 -17.88
C ALA A 167 23.34 2.84 -17.57
N LYS A 168 22.95 1.63 -17.18
CA LYS A 168 23.83 0.47 -16.96
C LYS A 168 23.99 -0.44 -18.20
N GLY A 169 23.33 -0.13 -19.31
CA GLY A 169 23.31 -1.00 -20.50
C GLY A 169 22.52 -2.31 -20.31
N LEU A 170 21.57 -2.33 -19.37
CA LEU A 170 20.69 -3.47 -19.13
C LEU A 170 19.43 -3.42 -20.02
N THR A 171 18.94 -4.58 -20.44
CA THR A 171 17.67 -4.68 -21.16
C THR A 171 16.53 -4.90 -20.17
N LEU A 172 15.56 -3.99 -20.11
CA LEU A 172 14.37 -4.11 -19.26
C LEU A 172 13.14 -4.47 -20.08
N LEU A 173 12.58 -5.66 -19.84
CA LEU A 173 11.42 -6.19 -20.55
C LEU A 173 10.21 -6.25 -19.60
N PHE A 174 9.06 -5.81 -20.09
CA PHE A 174 7.77 -5.92 -19.40
C PHE A 174 6.86 -6.77 -20.29
N ASP A 175 6.49 -7.94 -19.79
CA ASP A 175 5.57 -8.90 -20.39
C ASP A 175 4.27 -8.89 -19.58
N THR A 176 3.33 -8.06 -20.02
CA THR A 176 2.06 -7.85 -19.33
C THR A 176 0.94 -8.42 -20.17
N ASP A 177 0.16 -9.33 -19.59
CA ASP A 177 -1.00 -9.93 -20.25
C ASP A 177 -2.18 -8.95 -20.33
N ALA A 178 -3.09 -9.15 -21.28
CA ALA A 178 -4.32 -8.35 -21.44
C ALA A 178 -5.19 -8.39 -20.17
N SER A 179 -5.05 -9.45 -19.36
CA SER A 179 -5.66 -9.53 -18.04
C SER A 179 -5.26 -8.37 -17.12
N CYS A 180 -4.14 -7.69 -17.33
CA CYS A 180 -3.71 -6.53 -16.54
C CYS A 180 -4.48 -5.23 -16.85
N GLU A 181 -5.24 -5.16 -17.95
CA GLU A 181 -5.94 -3.95 -18.39
C GLU A 181 -7.25 -3.71 -17.62
N ARG A 182 -7.16 -3.55 -16.29
CA ARG A 182 -8.33 -3.38 -15.44
C ARG A 182 -8.14 -2.42 -14.28
N TRP A 183 -9.28 -2.00 -13.75
CA TRP A 183 -9.39 -1.25 -12.50
C TRP A 183 -9.41 -2.21 -11.32
N LEU A 184 -8.59 -1.89 -10.32
CA LEU A 184 -8.43 -2.66 -9.10
C LEU A 184 -8.65 -1.75 -7.91
N PHE A 185 -9.22 -2.29 -6.84
CA PHE A 185 -9.39 -1.62 -5.56
C PHE A 185 -8.40 -2.20 -4.57
N GLY A 186 -7.48 -1.37 -4.08
CA GLY A 186 -6.43 -1.74 -3.15
C GLY A 186 -5.45 -0.60 -2.89
N ASP A 187 -4.34 -0.91 -2.22
CA ASP A 187 -3.31 0.09 -1.91
C ASP A 187 -2.26 0.19 -3.03
N GLU A 188 -2.43 1.16 -3.93
CA GLU A 188 -1.51 1.43 -5.04
C GLU A 188 -0.09 1.76 -4.56
N PHE A 189 0.03 2.51 -3.45
CA PHE A 189 1.31 2.96 -2.93
C PHE A 189 2.14 1.78 -2.42
N ARG A 190 1.52 0.91 -1.63
CA ARG A 190 2.16 -0.31 -1.11
C ARG A 190 2.49 -1.29 -2.23
N LEU A 191 1.64 -1.38 -3.26
CA LEU A 191 1.94 -2.16 -4.45
C LEU A 191 3.17 -1.61 -5.19
N ARG A 192 3.26 -0.29 -5.41
CA ARG A 192 4.44 0.37 -6.00
C ARG A 192 5.69 0.15 -5.17
N GLN A 193 5.58 0.12 -3.84
CA GLN A 193 6.71 -0.16 -2.94
C GLN A 193 7.25 -1.59 -3.14
N VAL A 194 6.37 -2.59 -3.25
CA VAL A 194 6.75 -3.98 -3.56
C VAL A 194 7.47 -4.06 -4.91
N PHE A 195 6.86 -3.52 -5.97
CA PHE A 195 7.49 -3.49 -7.30
C PHE A 195 8.84 -2.76 -7.29
N GLY A 196 8.88 -1.58 -6.66
CA GLY A 196 10.06 -0.73 -6.62
C GLY A 196 11.23 -1.39 -5.93
N ASN A 197 11.00 -2.07 -4.81
CA ASN A 197 12.05 -2.79 -4.10
C ASN A 197 12.61 -3.96 -4.95
N LEU A 198 11.75 -4.73 -5.62
CA LEU A 198 12.20 -5.85 -6.46
C LEU A 198 12.95 -5.37 -7.71
N LEU A 199 12.41 -4.40 -8.45
CA LEU A 199 13.05 -3.85 -9.65
C LEU A 199 14.35 -3.11 -9.31
N SER A 200 14.40 -2.37 -8.21
CA SER A 200 15.63 -1.73 -7.75
C SER A 200 16.70 -2.76 -7.42
N ASN A 201 16.35 -3.87 -6.76
CA ASN A 201 17.29 -4.95 -6.49
C ASN A 201 17.78 -5.61 -7.78
N ALA A 202 16.89 -5.90 -8.73
CA ALA A 202 17.26 -6.45 -10.03
C ALA A 202 18.26 -5.55 -10.79
N VAL A 203 17.98 -4.24 -10.89
CA VAL A 203 18.88 -3.26 -11.54
C VAL A 203 20.19 -3.09 -10.78
N LYS A 204 20.15 -3.20 -9.46
CA LYS A 204 21.32 -3.07 -8.59
C LYS A 204 22.28 -4.25 -8.72
N PHE A 205 21.77 -5.48 -8.72
CA PHE A 205 22.56 -6.72 -8.69
C PHE A 205 22.84 -7.32 -10.07
N THR A 206 22.28 -6.75 -11.14
CA THR A 206 22.61 -7.11 -12.52
C THR A 206 23.62 -6.12 -13.10
N ALA A 207 24.79 -6.61 -13.51
CA ALA A 207 25.81 -5.78 -14.15
C ALA A 207 25.60 -5.71 -15.68
N HIS A 208 25.33 -6.86 -16.31
CA HIS A 208 25.02 -6.99 -17.72
C HIS A 208 23.91 -8.02 -17.91
N GLY A 209 23.06 -7.83 -18.91
CA GLY A 209 22.02 -8.79 -19.27
C GLY A 209 20.62 -8.20 -19.24
N THR A 210 19.65 -9.01 -18.80
CA THR A 210 18.22 -8.71 -18.95
C THR A 210 17.49 -8.81 -17.63
N ILE A 211 16.55 -7.90 -17.44
CA ILE A 211 15.57 -7.93 -16.36
C ILE A 211 14.19 -8.06 -17.01
N LEU A 212 13.44 -9.10 -16.61
CA LEU A 212 12.13 -9.42 -17.13
C LEU A 212 11.09 -9.31 -16.03
N LEU A 213 10.07 -8.48 -16.23
CA LEU A 213 8.89 -8.41 -15.38
C LEU A 213 7.70 -9.02 -16.13
N LYS A 214 7.11 -10.06 -15.54
CA LYS A 214 5.85 -10.67 -15.98
C LYS A 214 4.75 -10.34 -14.99
N ALA A 215 3.60 -9.89 -15.48
CA ALA A 215 2.43 -9.63 -14.65
C ALA A 215 1.18 -10.27 -15.26
N ARG A 216 0.39 -10.95 -14.43
CA ARG A 216 -0.88 -11.59 -14.81
C ARG A 216 -1.92 -11.36 -13.72
N VAL A 217 -3.16 -11.15 -14.14
CA VAL A 217 -4.29 -11.04 -13.21
C VAL A 217 -5.21 -12.24 -13.37
N ARG A 218 -5.34 -13.04 -12.32
CA ARG A 218 -6.27 -14.16 -12.24
C ARG A 218 -7.53 -13.77 -11.49
N GLN A 219 -8.68 -14.17 -12.00
CA GLN A 219 -9.95 -14.01 -11.30
C GLN A 219 -10.09 -15.11 -10.24
N GLU A 220 -10.32 -14.70 -9.00
CA GLU A 220 -10.67 -15.58 -7.88
C GLU A 220 -12.19 -15.50 -7.60
N ALA A 221 -12.68 -16.40 -6.75
CA ALA A 221 -14.09 -16.39 -6.35
C ALA A 221 -14.43 -15.11 -5.55
N GLY A 222 -15.67 -14.61 -5.69
CA GLY A 222 -16.17 -13.50 -4.87
C GLY A 222 -15.74 -12.09 -5.31
N GLY A 223 -15.38 -11.90 -6.60
CA GLY A 223 -15.03 -10.58 -7.13
C GLY A 223 -13.63 -10.10 -6.72
N VAL A 224 -12.79 -11.02 -6.25
CA VAL A 224 -11.38 -10.80 -5.92
C VAL A 224 -10.52 -11.22 -7.11
N TYR A 225 -9.44 -10.48 -7.33
CA TYR A 225 -8.41 -10.76 -8.33
C TYR A 225 -7.08 -11.02 -7.64
N GLY A 226 -6.42 -12.11 -8.02
CA GLY A 226 -5.03 -12.36 -7.69
C GLY A 226 -4.13 -11.72 -8.75
N LEU A 227 -3.25 -10.81 -8.35
CA LEU A 227 -2.18 -10.28 -9.20
C LEU A 227 -0.92 -11.10 -8.92
N ASP A 228 -0.51 -11.90 -9.90
CA ASP A 228 0.74 -12.67 -9.87
C ASP A 228 1.80 -11.91 -10.67
N VAL A 229 2.95 -11.69 -10.05
CA VAL A 229 4.07 -10.98 -10.65
C VAL A 229 5.35 -11.77 -10.48
N LEU A 230 6.10 -11.89 -11.56
CA LEU A 230 7.43 -12.49 -11.59
C LEU A 230 8.44 -11.44 -12.08
N VAL A 231 9.51 -11.25 -11.33
CA VAL A 231 10.66 -10.42 -11.69
C VAL A 231 11.88 -11.32 -11.75
N GLU A 232 12.41 -11.49 -12.95
CA GLU A 232 13.58 -12.31 -13.24
C GLU A 232 14.73 -11.40 -13.66
N ASP A 233 15.92 -11.63 -13.10
CA ASP A 233 17.15 -10.96 -13.48
C ASP A 233 18.26 -11.97 -13.77
N THR A 234 19.16 -11.62 -14.68
CA THR A 234 20.36 -12.42 -15.01
C THR A 234 21.58 -11.98 -14.20
N GLY A 235 21.38 -11.52 -12.96
CA GLY A 235 22.41 -10.95 -12.11
C GLY A 235 23.27 -11.99 -11.39
N LEU A 236 23.86 -11.58 -10.26
CA LEU A 236 24.76 -12.41 -9.45
C LEU A 236 24.09 -13.66 -8.85
N GLY A 237 22.76 -13.70 -8.79
CA GLY A 237 22.00 -14.75 -8.12
C GLY A 237 22.18 -14.76 -6.61
N LEU A 238 21.78 -15.88 -5.99
CA LEU A 238 21.74 -16.03 -4.53
C LEU A 238 22.76 -17.06 -4.05
N SER A 239 23.66 -16.63 -3.16
CA SER A 239 24.53 -17.55 -2.43
C SER A 239 23.73 -18.37 -1.40
N ALA A 240 24.28 -19.51 -0.95
CA ALA A 240 23.66 -20.33 0.09
C ALA A 240 23.45 -19.55 1.41
N PHE A 241 24.39 -18.66 1.76
CA PHE A 241 24.29 -17.82 2.96
C PHE A 241 23.20 -16.74 2.83
N ALA A 242 23.05 -16.15 1.65
CA ALA A 242 22.01 -15.15 1.41
C ALA A 242 20.61 -15.74 1.58
N ARG A 243 20.37 -16.98 1.12
CA ARG A 243 19.06 -17.67 1.17
C ARG A 243 18.46 -17.76 2.58
N ASP A 244 19.27 -18.11 3.58
CA ASP A 244 18.80 -18.27 4.98
C ASP A 244 18.46 -16.93 5.68
N GLY A 245 18.83 -15.80 5.08
CA GLY A 245 18.68 -14.45 5.60
C GLY A 245 17.72 -13.54 4.83
N LEU A 246 17.26 -13.93 3.63
CA LEU A 246 16.58 -13.03 2.66
C LEU A 246 15.46 -12.14 3.22
N PHE A 247 14.73 -12.64 4.21
CA PHE A 247 13.60 -11.92 4.79
C PHE A 247 13.75 -11.66 6.30
N LYS A 248 14.97 -11.77 6.83
CA LYS A 248 15.28 -11.37 8.21
C LYS A 248 15.61 -9.87 8.22
N PRO A 249 15.11 -9.10 9.20
CA PRO A 249 15.48 -7.70 9.36
C PRO A 249 17.00 -7.52 9.43
N PHE A 250 17.53 -6.53 8.71
CA PHE A 250 18.95 -6.16 8.69
C PHE A 250 19.91 -7.23 8.14
N ALA A 251 19.40 -8.31 7.56
CA ALA A 251 20.25 -9.31 6.91
C ALA A 251 20.80 -8.77 5.58
N GLN A 252 22.11 -8.88 5.38
CA GLN A 252 22.81 -8.50 4.15
C GLN A 252 23.62 -9.70 3.64
N ALA A 253 23.66 -9.87 2.30
CA ALA A 253 24.15 -11.08 1.65
C ALA A 253 25.67 -11.36 1.77
N ASP A 254 26.49 -10.35 2.09
CA ASP A 254 27.94 -10.46 2.42
C ASP A 254 28.48 -9.05 2.77
N PRO A 255 29.35 -8.84 3.78
CA PRO A 255 30.04 -7.57 4.00
C PRO A 255 30.73 -6.98 2.76
N LYS A 256 31.25 -7.82 1.85
CA LYS A 256 31.89 -7.37 0.60
C LYS A 256 30.91 -6.83 -0.44
N ILE A 257 29.68 -7.36 -0.48
CA ILE A 257 28.60 -6.90 -1.36
C ILE A 257 27.90 -5.68 -0.75
N ALA A 258 27.74 -5.66 0.58
CA ALA A 258 27.16 -4.55 1.33
C ALA A 258 27.93 -3.23 1.09
N HIS A 259 29.26 -3.29 1.09
CA HIS A 259 30.11 -2.11 0.87
C HIS A 259 30.09 -1.59 -0.58
N ARG A 260 29.77 -2.44 -1.56
CA ARG A 260 29.73 -2.08 -2.99
C ARG A 260 28.39 -1.56 -3.46
N PHE A 261 27.31 -2.00 -2.82
CA PHE A 261 25.97 -1.76 -3.34
C PHE A 261 25.00 -1.10 -2.34
N GLY A 262 25.30 -1.07 -1.03
CA GLY A 262 24.56 -0.32 0.00
C GLY A 262 23.08 -0.69 0.19
N GLY A 263 22.58 -0.83 1.41
CA GLY A 263 21.14 -1.05 1.62
C GLY A 263 20.77 -1.38 3.05
N SER A 264 19.57 -0.99 3.48
CA SER A 264 19.10 -1.18 4.87
C SER A 264 18.95 -2.66 5.27
N GLY A 265 18.86 -3.59 4.31
CA GLY A 265 18.48 -4.98 4.57
C GLY A 265 17.01 -5.13 5.01
N LEU A 266 16.22 -4.05 4.94
CA LEU A 266 14.83 -4.01 5.37
C LEU A 266 13.84 -4.23 4.23
N GLY A 267 14.22 -3.86 3.00
CA GLY A 267 13.31 -3.83 1.85
C GLY A 267 12.56 -5.15 1.61
N LEU A 268 13.25 -6.30 1.57
CA LEU A 268 12.61 -7.60 1.35
C LEU A 268 11.71 -8.02 2.51
N THR A 269 12.08 -7.69 3.75
CA THR A 269 11.27 -7.96 4.95
C THR A 269 9.96 -7.17 4.90
N ILE A 270 10.03 -5.88 4.55
CA ILE A 270 8.87 -5.00 4.39
C ILE A 270 7.99 -5.49 3.23
N THR A 271 8.61 -5.83 2.09
CA THR A 271 7.93 -6.37 0.90
C THR A 271 7.13 -7.62 1.25
N ARG A 272 7.74 -8.56 1.98
CA ARG A 272 7.05 -9.78 2.42
C ARG A 272 5.84 -9.46 3.27
N ARG A 273 5.95 -8.53 4.23
CA ARG A 273 4.81 -8.18 5.06
C ARG A 273 3.70 -7.50 4.27
N ILE A 274 4.03 -6.58 3.38
CA ILE A 274 3.04 -5.91 2.51
C ILE A 274 2.27 -6.95 1.71
N CYS A 275 2.95 -7.91 1.08
CA CYS A 275 2.28 -8.99 0.35
C CYS A 275 1.32 -9.77 1.25
N HIS A 276 1.72 -10.12 2.47
CA HIS A 276 0.85 -10.83 3.42
C HIS A 276 -0.37 -9.99 3.84
N LEU A 277 -0.20 -8.69 4.09
CA LEU A 277 -1.30 -7.79 4.45
C LEU A 277 -2.28 -7.59 3.28
N MET A 278 -1.78 -7.58 2.05
CA MET A 278 -2.58 -7.61 0.82
C MET A 278 -3.10 -9.01 0.49
N GLY A 279 -3.03 -9.96 1.44
CA GLY A 279 -3.59 -11.29 1.29
C GLY A 279 -2.88 -12.18 0.28
N GLY A 280 -1.58 -12.00 0.05
CA GLY A 280 -0.78 -12.86 -0.82
C GLY A 280 0.56 -13.24 -0.19
N ALA A 281 1.55 -13.55 -1.03
CA ALA A 281 2.85 -14.06 -0.60
C ALA A 281 3.97 -13.59 -1.52
N ILE A 282 5.22 -13.76 -1.09
CA ILE A 282 6.40 -13.52 -1.92
C ILE A 282 7.40 -14.66 -1.72
N THR A 283 8.01 -15.10 -2.80
CA THR A 283 9.11 -16.05 -2.85
C THR A 283 10.25 -15.42 -3.64
N LEU A 284 11.47 -15.85 -3.33
CA LEU A 284 12.67 -15.44 -4.02
C LEU A 284 13.55 -16.67 -4.15
N ASP A 285 13.87 -17.04 -5.39
CA ASP A 285 14.74 -18.16 -5.72
C ASP A 285 15.82 -17.71 -6.70
N GLY A 286 16.93 -18.44 -6.78
CA GLY A 286 18.05 -18.06 -7.62
C GLY A 286 19.27 -18.93 -7.39
N GLU A 287 20.05 -19.10 -8.45
CA GLU A 287 21.33 -19.80 -8.41
C GLU A 287 22.47 -18.79 -8.60
N GLU A 288 23.51 -18.91 -7.79
CA GLU A 288 24.70 -18.07 -7.87
C GLU A 288 25.28 -18.09 -9.29
N GLY A 289 25.42 -16.90 -9.90
CA GLY A 289 25.90 -16.70 -11.26
C GLY A 289 24.87 -16.91 -12.39
N LYS A 290 23.64 -17.35 -12.08
CA LYS A 290 22.57 -17.52 -13.09
C LYS A 290 21.43 -16.52 -12.97
N GLY A 291 21.38 -15.75 -11.88
CA GLY A 291 20.37 -14.73 -11.65
C GLY A 291 19.36 -15.10 -10.56
N THR A 292 18.34 -14.26 -10.44
CA THR A 292 17.32 -14.36 -9.38
C THR A 292 15.93 -14.28 -9.98
N VAL A 293 14.98 -15.02 -9.41
CA VAL A 293 13.56 -15.00 -9.73
C VAL A 293 12.78 -14.65 -8.46
N ALA A 294 12.17 -13.47 -8.44
CA ALA A 294 11.25 -13.02 -7.40
C ALA A 294 9.81 -13.22 -7.88
N GLU A 295 9.01 -13.97 -7.16
CA GLU A 295 7.58 -14.11 -7.44
C GLU A 295 6.79 -13.53 -6.27
N PHE A 296 5.86 -12.62 -6.53
CA PHE A 296 4.93 -12.16 -5.52
C PHE A 296 3.49 -12.18 -6.01
N GLN A 297 2.59 -12.35 -5.06
CA GLN A 297 1.16 -12.43 -5.26
C GLN A 297 0.47 -11.47 -4.30
N VAL A 298 -0.58 -10.78 -4.75
CA VAL A 298 -1.45 -9.94 -3.92
C VAL A 298 -2.92 -10.11 -4.33
N ARG A 299 -3.84 -9.95 -3.39
CA ARG A 299 -5.29 -10.00 -3.63
C ARG A 299 -5.86 -8.60 -3.65
N LEU A 300 -6.57 -8.29 -4.72
CA LEU A 300 -7.16 -6.98 -4.98
C LEU A 300 -8.63 -7.16 -5.34
N LYS A 301 -9.49 -6.19 -5.04
CA LYS A 301 -10.91 -6.27 -5.42
C LYS A 301 -11.10 -5.66 -6.82
N SER A 302 -12.17 -6.06 -7.51
CA SER A 302 -12.60 -5.33 -8.71
C SER A 302 -12.95 -3.89 -8.33
N ALA A 303 -12.47 -2.92 -9.10
CA ALA A 303 -12.98 -1.56 -9.06
C ALA A 303 -13.70 -1.25 -10.37
N GLU A 304 -14.70 -0.41 -10.30
CA GLU A 304 -15.16 0.32 -11.48
C GLU A 304 -14.24 1.53 -11.70
N PRO A 305 -14.13 2.03 -12.94
CA PRO A 305 -13.50 3.33 -13.15
C PRO A 305 -14.21 4.35 -12.23
N PRO A 306 -13.48 5.18 -11.46
CA PRO A 306 -14.10 6.20 -10.62
C PRO A 306 -15.07 7.03 -11.46
N GLU A 307 -16.21 7.47 -10.91
CA GLU A 307 -17.26 8.20 -11.65
C GLU A 307 -16.73 9.44 -12.42
N ALA A 308 -15.59 9.99 -12.00
CA ALA A 308 -14.85 11.00 -12.76
C ALA A 308 -14.31 10.52 -14.13
N ARG A 309 -14.33 9.22 -14.42
CA ARG A 309 -13.85 8.55 -15.65
C ARG A 309 -14.92 7.74 -16.39
N THR A 310 -16.16 7.60 -15.88
CA THR A 310 -17.28 7.07 -16.70
C THR A 310 -17.61 7.97 -17.90
N HIS A 311 -16.97 9.14 -18.00
CA HIS A 311 -16.95 10.04 -19.17
C HIS A 311 -15.53 10.31 -19.72
N CYS A 312 -14.58 9.39 -19.57
CA CYS A 312 -13.36 9.47 -20.39
C CYS A 312 -13.71 9.04 -21.81
N ALA A 313 -13.85 10.02 -22.71
CA ALA A 313 -13.78 9.78 -24.14
C ALA A 313 -12.60 8.85 -24.45
N ASP A 314 -12.79 7.88 -25.34
CA ASP A 314 -11.66 7.15 -25.92
C ASP A 314 -10.65 8.17 -26.48
N LEU A 315 -9.37 7.80 -26.60
CA LEU A 315 -8.34 8.75 -27.03
C LEU A 315 -8.68 9.40 -28.38
N ALA A 316 -9.26 8.65 -29.32
CA ALA A 316 -9.64 9.18 -30.63
C ALA A 316 -10.82 10.17 -30.54
N SER A 317 -11.81 9.90 -29.69
CA SER A 317 -12.92 10.80 -29.39
C SER A 317 -12.46 12.08 -28.69
N ALA A 318 -11.51 11.99 -27.76
CA ALA A 318 -10.89 13.15 -27.12
C ALA A 318 -10.07 13.98 -28.13
N GLU A 319 -9.29 13.34 -28.99
CA GLU A 319 -8.54 14.01 -30.06
C GLU A 319 -9.48 14.70 -31.06
N ALA A 320 -10.54 14.03 -31.49
CA ALA A 320 -11.56 14.61 -32.38
C ALA A 320 -12.24 15.85 -31.76
N LEU A 321 -12.53 15.83 -30.45
CA LEU A 321 -13.11 16.98 -29.74
C LEU A 321 -12.14 18.18 -29.67
N LEU A 322 -10.85 17.91 -29.45
CA LEU A 322 -9.81 18.95 -29.44
C LEU A 322 -9.53 19.51 -30.84
N GLU A 323 -9.87 18.79 -31.89
CA GLU A 323 -9.77 19.26 -33.28
C GLU A 323 -11.05 19.94 -33.79
N ALA A 324 -12.20 19.66 -33.17
CA ALA A 324 -13.50 20.17 -33.60
C ALA A 324 -13.66 21.69 -33.40
N ARG A 325 -13.02 22.28 -32.38
CA ARG A 325 -13.06 23.73 -32.12
C ARG A 325 -11.79 24.22 -31.43
N ASN A 326 -11.56 25.53 -31.49
CA ASN A 326 -10.42 26.15 -30.80
C ASN A 326 -10.71 26.32 -29.31
N TRP A 327 -10.06 25.53 -28.46
CA TRP A 327 -10.19 25.62 -27.00
C TRP A 327 -9.02 26.40 -26.40
N THR A 328 -9.29 27.10 -25.30
CA THR A 328 -8.24 27.80 -24.55
C THR A 328 -7.89 27.02 -23.28
N ILE A 329 -6.65 26.56 -23.16
CA ILE A 329 -6.16 25.78 -22.01
C ILE A 329 -5.08 26.58 -21.30
N LEU A 330 -5.25 26.79 -19.99
CA LEU A 330 -4.25 27.42 -19.13
C LEU A 330 -3.39 26.34 -18.47
N VAL A 331 -2.09 26.38 -18.69
CA VAL A 331 -1.08 25.49 -18.09
C VAL A 331 -0.30 26.28 -17.04
N VAL A 332 -0.38 25.83 -15.80
CA VAL A 332 0.27 26.48 -14.66
C VAL A 332 1.26 25.51 -14.03
N ASP A 333 2.55 25.85 -14.07
CA ASP A 333 3.64 25.07 -13.49
C ASP A 333 4.84 26.01 -13.33
N ASP A 334 5.57 25.94 -12.22
CA ASP A 334 6.73 26.81 -11.96
C ASP A 334 7.93 26.45 -12.83
N SER A 335 8.05 25.17 -13.22
CA SER A 335 9.08 24.69 -14.12
C SER A 335 8.75 24.99 -15.58
N ALA A 336 9.55 25.87 -16.19
CA ALA A 336 9.47 26.16 -17.63
C ALA A 336 9.63 24.89 -18.51
N VAL A 337 10.37 23.88 -18.02
CA VAL A 337 10.53 22.60 -18.72
C VAL A 337 9.20 21.83 -18.73
N ASN A 338 8.52 21.74 -17.59
CA ASN A 338 7.22 21.06 -17.49
C ASN A 338 6.16 21.75 -18.34
N ARG A 339 6.06 23.09 -18.26
CA ARG A 339 5.17 23.87 -19.13
C ARG A 339 5.41 23.56 -20.59
N LYS A 340 6.68 23.58 -21.02
CA LYS A 340 7.06 23.28 -22.41
C LYS A 340 6.70 21.87 -22.82
N VAL A 341 6.86 20.85 -21.96
CA VAL A 341 6.46 19.47 -22.26
C VAL A 341 4.95 19.37 -22.47
N VAL A 342 4.15 19.94 -21.56
CA VAL A 342 2.69 19.95 -21.67
C VAL A 342 2.24 20.71 -22.91
N THR A 343 2.78 21.90 -23.16
CA THR A 343 2.49 22.70 -24.36
C THR A 343 2.84 21.93 -25.64
N GLN A 344 3.96 21.20 -25.68
CA GLN A 344 4.34 20.38 -26.84
C GLN A 344 3.38 19.21 -27.09
N TYR A 345 2.80 18.63 -26.03
CA TYR A 345 1.75 17.62 -26.19
C TYR A 345 0.48 18.21 -26.79
N LEU A 346 0.12 19.45 -26.44
CA LEU A 346 -1.11 20.11 -26.86
C LEU A 346 -1.00 20.81 -28.23
N LYS A 347 0.20 21.21 -28.65
CA LYS A 347 0.48 21.91 -29.93
C LYS A 347 -0.01 21.21 -31.20
N ARG A 348 -0.27 19.89 -31.11
CA ARG A 348 -0.73 19.09 -32.25
C ARG A 348 -2.23 19.24 -32.52
N TYR A 349 -2.97 19.84 -31.61
CA TYR A 349 -4.41 20.03 -31.71
C TYR A 349 -4.75 21.52 -31.93
N LYS A 350 -5.98 21.83 -32.34
CA LYS A 350 -6.43 23.21 -32.53
C LYS A 350 -6.75 23.86 -31.18
N LEU A 351 -5.72 24.22 -30.42
CA LEU A 351 -5.85 24.75 -29.06
C LEU A 351 -4.99 26.00 -28.90
N THR A 352 -5.48 26.94 -28.11
CA THR A 352 -4.71 28.08 -27.59
C THR A 352 -4.21 27.71 -26.20
N VAL A 353 -2.90 27.58 -26.05
CA VAL A 353 -2.27 27.26 -24.75
C VAL A 353 -1.76 28.57 -24.13
N LEU A 354 -2.28 28.89 -22.95
CA LEU A 354 -1.78 29.96 -22.09
C LEU A 354 -0.87 29.35 -21.04
N GLU A 355 0.20 30.04 -20.69
CA GLU A 355 1.17 29.56 -19.70
C GLU A 355 1.25 30.54 -18.53
N ALA A 356 1.32 30.01 -17.32
CA ALA A 356 1.53 30.76 -16.08
C ALA A 356 2.57 30.06 -15.21
N GLU A 357 3.38 30.84 -14.50
CA GLU A 357 4.49 30.31 -13.67
C GLU A 357 4.16 30.19 -12.18
N ASP A 358 3.06 30.79 -11.73
CA ASP A 358 2.59 30.70 -10.34
C ASP A 358 1.07 30.86 -10.26
N GLY A 359 0.53 30.65 -9.06
CA GLY A 359 -0.91 30.76 -8.80
C GLY A 359 -1.48 32.18 -8.96
N VAL A 360 -0.68 33.23 -8.76
CA VAL A 360 -1.14 34.63 -8.92
C VAL A 360 -1.38 34.92 -10.40
N ASN A 361 -0.39 34.56 -11.22
CA ASN A 361 -0.43 34.68 -12.67
C ASN A 361 -1.57 33.84 -13.25
N ALA A 362 -1.81 32.65 -12.68
CA ALA A 362 -2.92 31.80 -13.06
C ALA A 362 -4.29 32.45 -12.83
N VAL A 363 -4.50 33.05 -11.64
CA VAL A 363 -5.76 33.77 -11.32
C VAL A 363 -5.94 34.96 -12.26
N ASP A 364 -4.89 35.73 -12.53
CA ASP A 364 -4.96 36.88 -13.43
C ASP A 364 -5.27 36.50 -14.89
N LEU A 365 -4.64 35.44 -15.39
CA LEU A 365 -4.92 34.91 -16.73
C LEU A 365 -6.33 34.31 -16.80
N TRP A 366 -6.79 33.65 -15.75
CA TRP A 366 -8.18 33.18 -15.68
C TRP A 366 -9.18 34.33 -15.79
N ARG A 367 -8.99 35.43 -15.04
CA ARG A 367 -9.85 36.63 -15.09
C ARG A 367 -9.93 37.25 -16.47
N ARG A 368 -8.80 37.33 -17.18
CA ARG A 368 -8.69 38.05 -18.46
C ARG A 368 -9.09 37.21 -19.66
N ALA A 369 -8.62 35.97 -19.70
CA ALA A 369 -8.70 35.11 -20.89
C ALA A 369 -9.79 34.05 -20.81
N LYS A 370 -10.39 33.83 -19.62
CA LYS A 370 -11.51 32.90 -19.39
C LYS A 370 -11.28 31.53 -20.04
N PRO A 371 -10.20 30.82 -19.65
CA PRO A 371 -9.85 29.55 -20.25
C PRO A 371 -10.99 28.52 -20.12
N ASP A 372 -11.04 27.60 -21.07
CA ASP A 372 -12.00 26.49 -21.07
C ASP A 372 -11.62 25.39 -20.07
N PHE A 373 -10.32 25.29 -19.77
CA PHE A 373 -9.73 24.27 -18.90
C PHE A 373 -8.42 24.77 -18.27
N ILE A 374 -8.15 24.36 -17.03
CA ILE A 374 -6.92 24.72 -16.31
C ILE A 374 -6.19 23.46 -15.84
N LEU A 375 -4.91 23.35 -16.20
CA LEU A 375 -3.95 22.40 -15.62
C LEU A 375 -3.12 23.15 -14.58
N MET A 376 -3.21 22.72 -13.31
CA MET A 376 -2.66 23.46 -12.19
C MET A 376 -1.66 22.60 -11.41
N ASP A 377 -0.38 22.97 -11.40
CA ASP A 377 0.55 22.39 -10.45
C ASP A 377 0.18 22.75 -9.01
N ILE A 378 0.33 21.81 -8.09
CA ILE A 378 -0.02 22.02 -6.68
C ILE A 378 1.06 22.80 -5.95
N ASN A 379 2.33 22.45 -6.20
CA ASN A 379 3.47 23.02 -5.47
C ASN A 379 4.13 24.07 -6.35
N MET A 380 3.79 25.34 -6.12
CA MET A 380 4.35 26.48 -6.84
C MET A 380 4.78 27.56 -5.85
N PRO A 381 5.84 28.34 -6.15
CA PRO A 381 6.23 29.50 -5.35
C PRO A 381 5.15 30.60 -5.42
N VAL A 382 5.23 31.56 -4.49
CA VAL A 382 4.31 32.71 -4.36
C VAL A 382 2.89 32.33 -3.96
N MET A 383 2.19 31.55 -4.80
CA MET A 383 0.85 31.04 -4.54
C MET A 383 0.74 29.61 -5.09
N GLY A 384 0.50 28.65 -4.20
CA GLY A 384 0.31 27.24 -4.56
C GLY A 384 -1.02 26.98 -5.27
N GLY A 385 -1.10 25.84 -5.97
CA GLY A 385 -2.26 25.49 -6.82
C GLY A 385 -3.57 25.34 -6.07
N ILE A 386 -3.54 24.89 -4.81
CA ILE A 386 -4.72 24.81 -3.94
C ILE A 386 -5.28 26.20 -3.65
N ALA A 387 -4.42 27.12 -3.22
CA ALA A 387 -4.82 28.50 -2.92
C ALA A 387 -5.32 29.23 -4.18
N ALA A 388 -4.68 29.00 -5.32
CA ALA A 388 -5.12 29.54 -6.60
C ALA A 388 -6.49 28.98 -7.03
N ALA A 389 -6.73 27.68 -6.87
CA ALA A 389 -8.00 27.05 -7.18
C ALA A 389 -9.14 27.61 -6.31
N LEU A 390 -8.95 27.69 -5.00
CA LEU A 390 -9.90 28.31 -4.07
C LEU A 390 -10.24 29.74 -4.50
N ARG A 391 -9.22 30.54 -4.80
CA ARG A 391 -9.40 31.93 -5.24
C ARG A 391 -10.20 32.04 -6.53
N ILE A 392 -9.90 31.19 -7.52
CA ILE A 392 -10.67 31.12 -8.78
C ILE A 392 -12.12 30.75 -8.51
N ARG A 393 -12.38 29.79 -7.60
CA ARG A 393 -13.74 29.34 -7.27
C ARG A 393 -14.56 30.44 -6.59
N GLU A 394 -14.00 31.09 -5.59
CA GLU A 394 -14.64 32.20 -4.87
C GLU A 394 -14.97 33.34 -5.84
N GLU A 395 -14.00 33.79 -6.63
CA GLU A 395 -14.22 34.88 -7.58
C GLU A 395 -15.18 34.51 -8.71
N ALA A 396 -15.20 33.25 -9.15
CA ALA A 396 -16.16 32.79 -10.15
C ALA A 396 -17.60 32.91 -9.63
N ILE A 397 -17.83 32.57 -8.36
CA ILE A 397 -19.14 32.72 -7.72
C ILE A 397 -19.52 34.20 -7.60
N GLU A 398 -18.61 35.04 -7.09
CA GLU A 398 -18.84 36.48 -6.93
C GLU A 398 -19.17 37.17 -8.27
N ARG A 399 -18.49 36.76 -9.34
CA ARG A 399 -18.64 37.33 -10.69
C ARG A 399 -19.73 36.64 -11.53
N ALA A 400 -20.43 35.65 -10.98
CA ALA A 400 -21.37 34.79 -11.71
C ALA A 400 -20.80 34.18 -13.00
N GLU A 401 -19.52 33.79 -12.98
CA GLU A 401 -18.85 33.14 -14.10
C GLU A 401 -19.07 31.62 -14.09
N PRO A 402 -19.14 30.98 -15.28
CA PRO A 402 -19.27 29.53 -15.36
C PRO A 402 -18.05 28.83 -14.75
N ARG A 403 -18.29 27.75 -14.03
CA ARG A 403 -17.23 26.94 -13.42
C ARG A 403 -16.29 26.39 -14.49
N VAL A 404 -15.03 26.80 -14.44
CA VAL A 404 -13.96 26.24 -15.28
C VAL A 404 -13.41 24.95 -14.63
N PRO A 405 -13.25 23.85 -15.39
CA PRO A 405 -12.56 22.67 -14.89
C PRO A 405 -11.10 22.98 -14.52
N ILE A 406 -10.68 22.61 -13.30
CA ILE A 406 -9.32 22.74 -12.79
C ILE A 406 -8.82 21.35 -12.43
N VAL A 407 -7.76 20.89 -13.09
CA VAL A 407 -7.14 19.59 -12.84
C VAL A 407 -5.74 19.76 -12.27
N ALA A 408 -5.51 19.15 -11.11
CA ALA A 408 -4.23 19.16 -10.44
C ALA A 408 -3.18 18.36 -11.21
N LEU A 409 -1.96 18.90 -11.31
CA LEU A 409 -0.76 18.15 -11.63
C LEU A 409 -0.01 17.92 -10.33
N THR A 410 0.10 16.69 -9.86
CA THR A 410 0.74 16.40 -8.56
C THR A 410 1.87 15.38 -8.71
N ALA A 411 2.98 15.61 -8.00
CA ALA A 411 4.06 14.63 -7.90
C ALA A 411 3.70 13.45 -6.98
N ASN A 412 2.63 13.56 -6.17
CA ASN A 412 2.26 12.59 -5.15
C ASN A 412 0.74 12.37 -5.16
N ALA A 413 0.27 11.36 -5.89
CA ALA A 413 -1.15 10.99 -5.97
C ALA A 413 -1.61 10.16 -4.75
N MET A 414 -1.16 10.53 -3.54
CA MET A 414 -1.53 9.84 -2.31
C MET A 414 -2.96 10.19 -1.91
N SER A 415 -3.74 9.18 -1.50
CA SER A 415 -5.19 9.28 -1.20
C SER A 415 -5.56 10.39 -0.23
N HIS A 416 -4.65 10.76 0.69
CA HIS A 416 -4.90 11.81 1.69
C HIS A 416 -4.83 13.22 1.10
N GLN A 417 -3.94 13.46 0.13
CA GLN A 417 -3.83 14.76 -0.54
C GLN A 417 -4.91 14.97 -1.60
N VAL A 418 -5.48 13.88 -2.14
CA VAL A 418 -6.57 13.95 -3.12
C VAL A 418 -7.85 14.53 -2.50
N ASN A 419 -8.14 14.22 -1.23
CA ASN A 419 -9.28 14.82 -0.52
C ASN A 419 -9.08 16.34 -0.35
N ASP A 420 -7.88 16.79 0.04
CA ASP A 420 -7.56 18.21 0.16
C ASP A 420 -7.75 18.95 -1.19
N TYR A 421 -7.48 18.30 -2.33
CA TYR A 421 -7.70 18.88 -3.65
C TYR A 421 -9.19 19.01 -4.01
N LEU A 422 -9.99 18.00 -3.68
CA LEU A 422 -11.44 18.01 -3.92
C LEU A 422 -12.14 19.05 -3.03
N ASP A 423 -11.74 19.14 -1.76
CA ASP A 423 -12.25 20.14 -0.81
C ASP A 423 -11.89 21.57 -1.23
N ALA A 424 -10.72 21.76 -1.85
CA ALA A 424 -10.31 23.02 -2.45
C ALA A 424 -10.99 23.34 -3.80
N GLY A 425 -11.86 22.44 -4.28
CA GLY A 425 -12.66 22.66 -5.48
C GLY A 425 -11.96 22.33 -6.80
N LEU A 426 -10.85 21.56 -6.79
CA LEU A 426 -10.28 20.97 -8.00
C LEU A 426 -11.15 19.79 -8.44
N ASP A 427 -11.25 19.57 -9.76
CA ASP A 427 -12.20 18.60 -10.32
C ASP A 427 -11.56 17.23 -10.61
N ALA A 428 -10.25 17.17 -10.80
CA ALA A 428 -9.47 15.92 -10.88
C ALA A 428 -7.99 16.15 -10.60
N HIS A 429 -7.19 15.09 -10.65
CA HIS A 429 -5.73 15.14 -10.59
C HIS A 429 -5.08 14.22 -11.63
N ILE A 430 -3.85 14.55 -12.02
CA ILE A 430 -2.97 13.76 -12.88
C ILE A 430 -1.61 13.66 -12.18
N ALA A 431 -1.10 12.44 -12.02
CA ALA A 431 0.21 12.21 -11.45
C ALA A 431 1.32 12.62 -12.43
N LYS A 432 2.34 13.31 -11.93
CA LYS A 432 3.60 13.56 -12.65
C LYS A 432 4.49 12.30 -12.56
N PRO A 433 5.18 11.88 -13.64
CA PRO A 433 5.31 12.55 -14.94
C PRO A 433 4.06 12.39 -15.82
N VAL A 434 3.60 13.50 -16.39
CA VAL A 434 2.37 13.54 -17.20
C VAL A 434 2.61 12.90 -18.56
N GLY A 435 1.81 11.89 -18.92
CA GLY A 435 1.83 11.27 -20.24
C GLY A 435 0.82 11.91 -21.21
N ARG A 436 1.20 12.10 -22.49
CA ARG A 436 0.34 12.69 -23.54
C ARG A 436 -1.08 12.10 -23.58
N ALA A 437 -1.18 10.78 -23.69
CA ALA A 437 -2.48 10.10 -23.84
C ALA A 437 -3.37 10.21 -22.60
N GLU A 438 -2.80 10.39 -21.41
CA GLU A 438 -3.57 10.62 -20.18
C GLU A 438 -4.06 12.06 -20.13
N LEU A 439 -3.17 13.01 -20.43
CA LEU A 439 -3.49 14.43 -20.51
C LEU A 439 -4.65 14.71 -21.47
N VAL A 440 -4.56 14.20 -22.70
CA VAL A 440 -5.59 14.41 -23.75
C VAL A 440 -6.93 13.82 -23.34
N ARG A 441 -6.94 12.61 -22.74
CA ARG A 441 -8.18 11.97 -22.28
C ARG A 441 -8.86 12.75 -21.15
N VAL A 442 -8.07 13.26 -20.20
CA VAL A 442 -8.61 14.05 -19.08
C VAL A 442 -9.18 15.36 -19.61
N ILE A 443 -8.44 16.09 -20.45
CA ILE A 443 -8.95 17.33 -21.05
C ILE A 443 -10.24 17.05 -21.85
N GLY A 444 -10.22 16.04 -22.73
CA GLY A 444 -11.40 15.67 -23.54
C GLY A 444 -12.63 15.34 -22.69
N SER A 445 -12.46 14.64 -21.57
CA SER A 445 -13.57 14.28 -20.67
C SER A 445 -14.29 15.50 -20.11
N PHE A 446 -13.55 16.47 -19.57
CA PHE A 446 -14.14 17.68 -18.99
C PHE A 446 -14.71 18.64 -20.04
N LEU A 447 -14.04 18.75 -21.19
CA LEU A 447 -14.51 19.58 -22.28
C LEU A 447 -15.81 19.04 -22.89
N SER A 448 -15.97 17.70 -22.99
CA SER A 448 -17.19 17.08 -23.51
C SER A 448 -18.42 17.35 -22.63
N GLN A 449 -18.24 17.35 -21.31
CA GLN A 449 -19.31 17.68 -20.34
C GLN A 449 -19.73 19.14 -20.44
N ARG A 450 -18.79 20.04 -20.77
CA ARG A 450 -19.07 21.47 -20.96
C ARG A 450 -19.85 21.73 -22.26
N VAL A 451 -19.58 20.97 -23.33
CA VAL A 451 -20.39 21.03 -24.57
C VAL A 451 -21.81 20.50 -24.33
N SER A 452 -21.98 19.50 -23.48
CA SER A 452 -23.30 18.90 -23.21
C SER A 452 -24.18 19.74 -22.29
N ARG A 453 -23.60 20.72 -21.57
CA ARG A 453 -24.29 21.62 -20.62
C ARG A 453 -24.50 23.04 -21.16
N ALA A 454 -23.87 23.39 -22.28
CA ALA A 454 -24.05 24.65 -23.00
C ALA A 454 -25.08 24.44 -24.11
#